data_AF-A0A8J6NZU3-F1
#
_entry.id   AF-A0A8J6NZU3-F1
#
_cell.length_a   1.000
_cell.length_b   1.000
_cell.length_c   1.000
_cell.angle_alpha   90.00
_cell.angle_beta   90.00
_cell.angle_gamma   90.00
#
_symmetry.space_group_name_H-M   'P 1'
#
loop_
_entity.id
_entity.type
_entity.pdbx_description
1 polymer ?
#
loop_
_entity_poly.entity_id
_entity_poly.type
_entity_poly.pdbx_seq_one_letter_code
_entity_poly.pdbx_strand_id
1 'polypeptide(L)' 'MVSQVEIKNMALFCDFENVALGVKDSKYAKFDIQKVLERLLLKGSIVVKKAYCD' A
#
# COMPACT_ATOMS: atom_id res chain seq x y z
N MET A 1 -22.19 13.34 -23.67
CA MET A 1 -20.83 13.71 -23.24
C MET A 1 -20.29 12.54 -22.45
N VAL A 2 -19.23 11.87 -22.91
CA VAL A 2 -18.62 10.76 -22.15
C VAL A 2 -17.82 11.39 -21.03
N SER A 3 -18.20 11.13 -19.78
CA SER A 3 -17.36 11.46 -18.63
C SER A 3 -16.08 10.65 -18.75
N GLN A 4 -14.97 11.31 -19.00
CA GLN A 4 -13.65 10.68 -19.02
C GLN A 4 -13.43 10.06 -17.64
N VAL A 5 -13.38 8.73 -17.57
CA VAL A 5 -13.10 8.03 -16.31
C VAL A 5 -11.67 8.39 -15.93
N GLU A 6 -11.52 9.28 -14.97
CA GLU A 6 -10.20 9.68 -14.47
C GLU A 6 -9.63 8.52 -13.66
N ILE A 7 -8.79 7.71 -14.31
CA ILE A 7 -8.06 6.65 -13.63
C ILE A 7 -6.97 7.33 -12.79
N LYS A 8 -7.18 7.35 -11.48
CA LYS A 8 -6.19 7.87 -10.55
C LYS A 8 -5.05 6.87 -10.41
N ASN A 9 -3.89 7.19 -10.99
CA ASN A 9 -2.72 6.33 -10.89
C ASN A 9 -1.98 6.59 -9.56
N MET A 10 -1.52 5.52 -8.91
CA MET A 10 -0.76 5.57 -7.66
C MET A 10 0.55 4.80 -7.80
N ALA A 11 1.59 5.32 -7.16
CA ALA A 11 2.85 4.62 -6.97
C ALA A 11 3.04 4.33 -5.47
N LEU A 12 3.26 3.07 -5.14
CA LEU A 12 3.45 2.60 -3.78
C LEU A 12 4.93 2.27 -3.52
N PHE A 13 5.47 2.89 -2.48
CA PHE A 13 6.82 2.65 -1.95
C PHE A 13 6.68 2.31 -0.47
N CYS A 14 7.08 1.11 -0.08
CA CYS A 14 6.91 0.60 1.28
C CYS A 14 8.26 0.37 1.94
N ASP A 15 8.44 0.93 3.13
CA ASP A 15 9.54 0.57 4.04
C ASP A 15 9.04 -0.56 4.96
N PHE A 16 9.51 -1.78 4.71
CA PHE A 16 9.09 -2.94 5.50
C PHE A 16 9.89 -3.14 6.78
N GLU A 17 11.09 -2.56 6.88
CA GLU A 17 11.87 -2.60 8.12
C GLU A 17 11.13 -1.83 9.22
N ASN A 18 10.73 -0.59 8.94
CA ASN A 18 10.01 0.23 9.92
C ASN A 18 8.62 -0.34 10.27
N VAL A 19 7.94 -0.97 9.30
CA VAL A 19 6.67 -1.67 9.57
C VAL A 19 6.91 -2.87 10.49
N ALA A 20 7.94 -3.67 10.24
CA ALA A 20 8.25 -4.84 11.06
C ALA A 20 8.65 -4.45 12.49
N LEU A 21 9.49 -3.42 12.66
CA LEU A 21 9.87 -2.87 13.96
C LEU A 21 8.63 -2.38 14.72
N GLY A 22 7.80 -1.57 14.07
CA GLY A 22 6.58 -1.02 14.70
C GLY A 22 5.57 -2.09 15.13
N VAL A 23 5.37 -3.13 14.30
CA VAL A 23 4.48 -4.27 14.62
C VAL A 23 4.99 -5.04 15.83
N LYS A 24 6.31 -5.29 15.87
CA LYS A 24 6.98 -6.01 16.95
C LYS A 24 6.90 -5.24 18.27
N ASP A 25 7.24 -3.95 18.25
CA ASP A 25 7.30 -3.11 19.44
C ASP A 25 5.92 -2.84 20.03
N SER A 26 4.91 -2.65 19.16
CA SER A 26 3.53 -2.38 19.58
C SER A 26 2.73 -3.65 19.90
N LYS A 27 3.33 -4.84 19.77
CA LYS A 27 2.67 -6.15 19.93
C LYS A 27 1.40 -6.29 19.10
N TYR A 28 1.37 -5.68 17.91
CA TYR A 28 0.23 -5.80 17.00
C TYR A 28 0.20 -7.18 16.34
N ALA A 29 -0.98 -7.54 15.83
CA ALA A 29 -1.09 -8.67 14.93
C ALA A 29 -0.16 -8.48 13.72
N LYS A 30 0.27 -9.60 13.12
CA LYS A 30 1.12 -9.59 11.93
C LYS A 30 0.56 -8.64 10.87
N PHE A 31 1.40 -7.73 10.40
CA PHE A 31 1.02 -6.81 9.33
C PHE A 31 0.67 -7.59 8.06
N ASP A 32 -0.45 -7.22 7.46
CA ASP A 32 -0.97 -7.83 6.24
C ASP A 32 -1.12 -6.76 5.17
N ILE A 33 -0.15 -6.74 4.24
CA ILE A 33 -0.11 -5.79 3.13
C ILE A 33 -1.31 -5.94 2.18
N GLN A 34 -1.96 -7.12 2.12
CA GLN A 34 -3.11 -7.32 1.23
C GLN A 34 -4.27 -6.40 1.61
N LYS A 35 -4.56 -6.26 2.90
CA LYS A 35 -5.60 -5.35 3.41
C LYS A 35 -5.36 -3.89 3.03
N VAL A 36 -4.09 -3.47 2.91
CA VAL A 36 -3.74 -2.12 2.46
C VAL A 36 -3.95 -1.98 0.96
N LEU A 37 -3.47 -2.96 0.18
CA LEU A 37 -3.61 -2.96 -1.29
C LEU A 37 -5.09 -2.96 -1.71
N GLU A 38 -5.92 -3.79 -1.08
CA GLU A 38 -7.36 -3.82 -1.32
C GLU A 38 -8.01 -2.44 -1.14
N ARG A 39 -7.69 -1.74 -0.05
CA ARG A 39 -8.21 -0.39 0.21
C ARG A 39 -7.68 0.65 -0.78
N LEU A 40 -6.42 0.54 -1.19
CA LEU A 40 -5.83 1.44 -2.16
C LEU A 40 -6.43 1.24 -3.55
N LEU A 41 -6.69 0.00 -3.97
CA LEU A 41 -7.29 -0.29 -5.27
C LEU A 41 -8.71 0.27 -5.44
N LEU A 42 -9.45 0.52 -4.34
CA LEU A 42 -10.73 1.24 -4.38
C LEU A 42 -10.57 2.74 -4.72
N LYS A 43 -9.36 3.29 -4.66
CA LYS A 43 -9.07 4.72 -4.88
C LYS A 43 -8.41 5.00 -6.23
N GLY A 44 -7.91 3.98 -6.91
CA GLY A 44 -7.13 4.16 -8.13
C GLY A 44 -6.30 2.94 -8.50
N SER A 45 -5.65 3.01 -9.66
CA SER A 45 -4.79 1.95 -10.17
C SER A 45 -3.38 2.10 -9.61
N ILE A 46 -2.84 1.05 -9.00
CA ILE A 46 -1.46 1.03 -8.54
C ILE A 46 -0.55 0.61 -9.70
N VAL A 47 0.21 1.56 -10.24
CA VAL A 47 1.08 1.34 -11.41
C VAL A 47 2.53 1.02 -11.00
N VAL A 48 2.90 1.31 -9.76
CA VAL A 48 4.21 0.95 -9.18
C VAL A 48 4.01 0.38 -7.79
N LYS A 49 4.72 -0.71 -7.47
CA LYS A 49 4.83 -1.30 -6.14
C LYS A 49 6.29 -1.65 -5.87
N LYS A 50 6.95 -0.89 -5.00
CA LYS A 50 8.31 -1.18 -4.53
C LYS A 50 8.30 -1.30 -3.01
N ALA A 51 9.07 -2.24 -2.49
CA ALA A 51 9.31 -2.38 -1.06
C ALA A 51 10.82 -2.41 -0.81
N TYR A 52 11.25 -1.78 0.28
CA TYR A 52 12.63 -1.69 0.72
C TYR A 52 12.73 -2.24 2.14
N CYS A 53 13.80 -2.99 2.40
CA CYS A 53 14.18 -3.54 3.69
C CYS A 53 15.65 -3.92 3.57
N ASP A 54 16.45 -3.65 4.59
CA ASP A 54 17.81 -4.16 4.73
C ASP A 54 17.84 -5.62 5.22
#